data_AF-A0A3N1HZ16-F1
#
_entry.id   AF-A0A3N1HZ16-F1
#
_cell.length_a   1.000
_cell.length_b   1.000
_cell.length_c   1.000
_cell.angle_alpha   90.00
_cell.angle_beta   90.00
_cell.angle_gamma   90.00
#
_symmetry.space_group_name_H-M   'P 1'
#
loop_
_entity.id
_entity.type
_entity.pdbx_description
1 polymer ?
#
loop_
_entity_poly.entity_id
_entity_poly.type
_entity_poly.pdbx_seq_one_letter_code
_entity_poly.pdbx_strand_id
1 'polypeptide(L)'
;MIAVVVTIGLAFVGYVVTYLNGLRLSQRQERLARVNRQLGEFYGPLYALTEADSRTFSAFVERHARPGGESPFAQEPPPTPEELTEWRLWVTTVFLPNIQAMRDLVISHADLLSEPEMPPLLLQLCAHVSGYEITTARWAHGHLDQHLSVVSFPSEALAVYARQGFSELKREQARLLGQRQDA
;
A
#
# COMPACT_ATOMS: atom_id res chain seq x y z
N MET A 1 -15.53 -22.01 -60.17
CA MET A 1 -14.49 -22.56 -59.27
C MET A 1 -13.65 -21.46 -58.60
N ILE A 2 -13.02 -20.55 -59.36
CA ILE A 2 -12.15 -19.48 -58.79
C ILE A 2 -12.89 -18.58 -57.79
N ALA A 3 -14.09 -18.08 -58.12
CA ALA A 3 -14.86 -17.20 -57.24
C ALA A 3 -15.17 -17.85 -55.87
N VAL A 4 -15.54 -19.13 -55.85
CA VAL A 4 -15.85 -19.87 -54.62
C VAL A 4 -14.60 -20.00 -53.74
N VAL A 5 -13.44 -20.31 -54.33
CA VAL A 5 -12.16 -20.39 -53.60
C VAL A 5 -11.78 -19.04 -53.01
N VAL A 6 -11.97 -17.96 -53.76
CA VAL A 6 -11.69 -16.59 -53.29
C VAL A 6 -12.62 -16.20 -52.12
N THR A 7 -13.92 -16.50 -52.21
CA THR A 7 -14.88 -16.22 -51.14
C THR A 7 -14.56 -17.01 -49.86
N ILE A 8 -14.25 -18.30 -49.99
CA ILE A 8 -13.85 -19.15 -48.84
C ILE A 8 -12.56 -18.61 -48.21
N GLY A 9 -11.58 -18.24 -49.03
CA GLY A 9 -10.33 -17.63 -48.55
C GLY A 9 -10.56 -16.34 -47.78
N LEU A 10 -11.38 -15.42 -48.33
CA LEU A 10 -11.75 -14.16 -47.68
C LEU A 10 -12.49 -14.39 -46.35
N ALA A 11 -13.45 -15.32 -46.32
CA ALA A 11 -14.19 -15.65 -45.11
C ALA A 11 -13.27 -16.22 -44.02
N PHE A 12 -12.34 -17.12 -44.39
CA PHE A 12 -11.37 -17.69 -43.47
C PHE A 12 -10.42 -16.63 -42.90
N VAL A 13 -9.88 -15.76 -43.75
CA VAL A 13 -9.02 -14.64 -43.30
C VAL A 13 -9.79 -13.70 -42.37
N GLY A 14 -11.04 -13.36 -42.70
CA GLY A 14 -11.90 -12.56 -41.83
C GLY A 14 -12.10 -13.20 -40.46
N TYR A 15 -12.41 -14.49 -40.42
CA TYR A 15 -12.56 -15.24 -39.17
C TYR A 15 -11.29 -15.23 -38.32
N VAL A 16 -10.13 -15.49 -38.92
CA VAL A 16 -8.84 -15.49 -38.22
C VAL A 16 -8.55 -14.10 -37.63
N VAL A 17 -8.78 -13.02 -38.37
CA VAL A 17 -8.60 -11.64 -37.87
C VAL A 17 -9.53 -11.36 -36.70
N THR A 18 -10.81 -11.73 -36.80
CA THR A 18 -11.78 -11.55 -35.71
C THR A 18 -11.40 -12.35 -34.46
N TYR A 19 -11.00 -13.61 -34.62
CA TYR A 19 -10.58 -14.46 -33.51
C TYR A 19 -9.36 -13.88 -32.78
N LEU A 20 -8.32 -13.48 -33.53
CA LEU A 20 -7.12 -12.87 -32.95
C LEU A 20 -7.41 -11.54 -32.25
N ASN A 21 -8.31 -10.72 -32.81
CA ASN A 21 -8.76 -9.49 -32.16
C ASN A 21 -9.56 -9.78 -30.88
N GLY A 22 -10.41 -10.82 -30.89
CA GLY A 22 -11.15 -11.27 -29.72
C GLY A 22 -10.22 -11.72 -28.59
N LEU A 23 -9.20 -12.53 -28.90
CA LEU A 23 -8.19 -12.94 -27.93
C LEU A 23 -7.43 -11.75 -27.33
N ARG A 24 -6.97 -10.82 -28.18
CA ARG A 24 -6.27 -9.60 -27.72
C ARG A 24 -7.15 -8.73 -26.83
N LEU A 25 -8.43 -8.61 -27.16
CA LEU A 25 -9.38 -7.85 -26.37
C LEU A 25 -9.63 -8.50 -25.00
N SER A 26 -9.82 -9.83 -24.95
CA SER A 26 -10.00 -10.59 -23.70
C SER A 26 -8.79 -10.43 -22.78
N GLN A 27 -7.58 -10.64 -23.30
CA GLN A 27 -6.34 -10.48 -22.54
C GLN A 27 -6.18 -9.06 -21.98
N ARG A 28 -6.54 -8.03 -22.78
CA ARG A 28 -6.49 -6.63 -22.34
C ARG A 28 -7.53 -6.35 -21.25
N GLN A 29 -8.73 -6.90 -21.35
CA GLN A 29 -9.79 -6.76 -20.35
C GLN A 29 -9.42 -7.45 -19.04
N GLU A 30 -8.92 -8.69 -19.08
CA GLU A 30 -8.45 -9.43 -17.90
C GLU A 30 -7.31 -8.69 -17.20
N ARG A 31 -6.34 -8.18 -17.98
CA ARG A 31 -5.23 -7.40 -17.43
C ARG A 31 -5.72 -6.10 -16.79
N LEU A 32 -6.64 -5.38 -17.44
CA LEU A 32 -7.23 -4.17 -16.88
C LEU A 32 -8.01 -4.46 -15.60
N ALA A 33 -8.78 -5.57 -15.57
CA ALA A 33 -9.50 -6.00 -14.39
C ALA A 33 -8.55 -6.29 -13.22
N ARG A 34 -7.46 -7.01 -13.47
CA ARG A 34 -6.41 -7.24 -12.45
C ARG A 34 -5.83 -5.92 -11.94
N VAL A 35 -5.40 -5.02 -12.84
CA VAL A 35 -4.84 -3.72 -12.45
C VAL A 35 -5.82 -2.88 -11.63
N ASN A 36 -7.11 -2.89 -12.00
CA ASN A 36 -8.14 -2.20 -11.24
C ASN A 36 -8.30 -2.76 -9.83
N ARG A 37 -8.26 -4.09 -9.66
CA ARG A 37 -8.26 -4.73 -8.34
C ARG A 37 -7.02 -4.34 -7.55
N GLN A 38 -5.83 -4.45 -8.14
CA GLN A 38 -4.58 -4.04 -7.46
C GLN A 38 -4.63 -2.57 -7.01
N LEU A 39 -5.17 -1.67 -7.82
CA LEU A 39 -5.34 -0.25 -7.47
C LEU A 39 -6.41 -0.03 -6.40
N GLY A 40 -7.58 -0.66 -6.55
CA GLY A 40 -8.75 -0.39 -5.69
C GLY A 40 -8.70 -1.12 -4.35
N GLU A 41 -8.16 -2.34 -4.33
CA GLU A 41 -8.21 -3.25 -3.19
C GLU A 41 -6.87 -3.32 -2.44
N PHE A 42 -5.74 -2.90 -3.03
CA PHE A 42 -4.43 -2.99 -2.36
C PHE A 42 -3.59 -1.71 -2.42
N TYR A 43 -2.99 -1.37 -3.56
CA TYR A 43 -2.02 -0.28 -3.65
C TYR A 43 -2.63 1.11 -3.43
N GLY A 44 -3.90 1.32 -3.79
CA GLY A 44 -4.61 2.57 -3.52
C GLY A 44 -4.85 2.79 -2.02
N PRO A 45 -5.52 1.85 -1.32
CA PRO A 45 -5.66 1.90 0.12
C PRO A 45 -4.32 1.99 0.86
N LEU A 46 -3.31 1.20 0.46
CA LEU A 46 -1.99 1.22 1.07
C LEU A 46 -1.34 2.60 0.94
N TYR A 47 -1.35 3.17 -0.28
CA TYR A 47 -0.83 4.51 -0.52
C TYR A 47 -1.55 5.56 0.35
N ALA A 48 -2.88 5.55 0.37
CA ALA A 48 -3.66 6.50 1.17
C ALA A 48 -3.34 6.40 2.67
N LEU A 49 -3.29 5.18 3.22
CA LEU A 49 -2.96 4.94 4.63
C LEU A 49 -1.54 5.42 4.95
N THR A 50 -0.55 5.10 4.10
CA THR A 50 0.86 5.49 4.34
C THR A 50 1.07 7.01 4.29
N GLU A 51 0.39 7.71 3.39
CA GLU A 51 0.44 9.18 3.31
C GLU A 51 -0.27 9.83 4.48
N ALA A 52 -1.44 9.30 4.87
CA ALA A 52 -2.18 9.78 6.04
C ALA A 52 -1.37 9.58 7.33
N ASP A 53 -0.73 8.41 7.48
CA ASP A 53 0.16 8.10 8.61
C ASP A 53 1.31 9.10 8.70
N SER A 54 2.02 9.28 7.58
CA SER A 54 3.18 10.17 7.51
C SER A 54 2.82 11.60 7.88
N ARG A 55 1.69 12.11 7.37
CA ARG A 55 1.19 13.45 7.69
C ARG A 55 0.77 13.59 9.15
N THR A 56 0.09 12.58 9.67
CA THR A 56 -0.37 12.54 11.07
C THR A 56 0.82 12.50 12.01
N PHE A 57 1.84 11.69 11.71
CA PHE A 57 3.06 11.62 12.49
C PHE A 57 3.84 12.93 12.44
N SER A 58 3.94 13.57 11.27
CA SER A 58 4.53 14.91 11.15
C SER A 58 3.79 15.95 11.98
N ALA A 59 2.45 15.93 11.99
CA ALA A 59 1.65 16.84 12.82
C ALA A 59 1.83 16.58 14.33
N PHE A 60 1.97 15.31 14.74
CA PHE A 60 2.33 14.95 16.10
C PHE A 60 3.71 15.53 16.46
N VAL A 61 4.72 15.32 15.61
CA VAL A 61 6.07 15.86 15.84
C VAL A 61 6.02 17.38 15.90
N GLU A 62 5.34 18.08 14.98
CA GLU A 62 5.25 19.54 14.99
C GLU A 62 4.63 20.08 16.29
N ARG A 63 3.59 19.41 16.80
CA ARG A 63 2.88 19.81 18.03
C ARG A 63 3.67 19.50 19.31
N HIS A 64 4.43 18.41 19.31
CA HIS A 64 5.13 17.89 20.49
C HIS A 64 6.66 17.97 20.36
N ALA A 65 7.17 18.71 19.38
CA ALA A 65 8.59 18.91 19.18
C ALA A 65 9.21 19.62 20.38
N ARG A 66 10.34 19.10 20.83
CA ARG A 66 11.16 19.78 21.85
C ARG A 66 11.98 20.90 21.22
N PRO A 67 12.56 21.83 22.02
CA PRO A 67 13.50 22.83 21.51
C PRO A 67 14.58 22.16 20.64
N GLY A 68 14.65 22.54 19.36
CA GLY A 68 15.47 21.86 18.34
C GLY A 68 14.66 21.16 17.23
N GLY A 69 13.33 21.05 17.36
CA GLY A 69 12.47 20.48 16.33
C GLY A 69 12.43 18.95 16.30
N GLU A 70 12.98 18.31 17.34
CA GLU A 70 13.13 16.86 17.40
C GLU A 70 12.01 16.19 18.21
N SER A 71 11.77 14.92 17.91
CA SER A 71 10.81 14.09 18.63
C SER A 71 11.23 13.92 20.10
N PRO A 72 10.27 13.86 21.06
CA PRO A 72 10.55 13.54 22.46
C PRO A 72 11.33 12.23 22.66
N PHE A 73 11.30 11.33 21.67
CA PHE A 73 11.99 10.03 21.69
C PHE A 73 13.37 10.03 21.03
N ALA A 74 13.84 11.17 20.49
CA ALA A 74 15.08 11.23 19.70
C ALA A 74 16.35 11.44 20.54
N GLN A 75 16.27 12.06 21.72
CA GLN A 75 17.44 12.42 22.54
C GLN A 75 17.14 12.43 24.04
N GLU A 76 18.21 12.58 24.85
CA GLU A 76 18.11 12.97 26.26
C GLU A 76 17.60 14.41 26.41
N PRO A 77 16.89 14.73 27.52
CA PRO A 77 16.45 13.82 28.57
C PRO A 77 15.35 12.85 28.09
N PRO A 78 15.07 11.73 28.76
CA PRO A 78 13.96 10.86 28.38
C PRO A 78 12.61 11.62 28.32
N PRO A 79 11.60 11.08 27.60
CA PRO A 79 10.25 11.64 27.59
C PRO A 79 9.69 11.91 28.99
N THR A 80 9.03 13.05 29.19
CA THR A 80 8.35 13.35 30.46
C THR A 80 7.08 12.50 30.61
N PRO A 81 6.54 12.33 31.84
CA PRO A 81 5.29 11.61 32.05
C PRO A 81 4.11 12.15 31.21
N GLU A 82 4.06 13.46 31.00
CA GLU A 82 3.05 14.13 30.18
C GLU A 82 3.23 13.78 28.70
N GLU A 83 4.45 13.86 28.16
CA GLU A 83 4.76 13.48 26.77
C GLU A 83 4.46 12.00 26.52
N LEU A 84 4.75 11.13 27.48
CA LEU A 84 4.43 9.71 27.42
C LEU A 84 2.91 9.46 27.44
N THR A 85 2.16 10.29 28.16
CA THR A 85 0.69 10.21 28.21
C THR A 85 0.07 10.62 26.88
N GLU A 86 0.54 11.73 26.32
CA GLU A 86 0.15 12.16 24.97
C GLU A 86 0.52 11.10 23.93
N TRP A 87 1.76 10.58 23.97
CA TRP A 87 2.18 9.52 23.06
C TRP A 87 1.25 8.31 23.09
N ARG A 88 0.92 7.80 24.28
CA ARG A 88 -0.01 6.67 24.41
C ARG A 88 -1.36 7.00 23.81
N LEU A 89 -1.89 8.20 24.06
CA LEU A 89 -3.16 8.64 23.48
C LEU A 89 -3.12 8.62 21.94
N TRP A 90 -2.07 9.18 21.33
CA TRP A 90 -1.90 9.18 19.87
C TRP A 90 -1.74 7.77 19.30
N VAL A 91 -0.94 6.93 19.95
CA VAL A 91 -0.75 5.54 19.53
C VAL A 91 -2.05 4.77 19.58
N THR A 92 -2.78 4.79 20.69
CA THR A 92 -4.01 4.00 20.83
C THR A 92 -5.16 4.52 19.98
N THR A 93 -5.20 5.82 19.71
CA THR A 93 -6.33 6.45 19.01
C THR A 93 -6.12 6.48 17.50
N VAL A 94 -4.87 6.67 17.04
CA VAL A 94 -4.59 6.95 15.63
C VAL A 94 -3.56 6.00 15.04
N PHE A 95 -2.35 5.95 15.59
CA PHE A 95 -1.25 5.23 14.92
C PHE A 95 -1.46 3.72 14.87
N LEU A 96 -1.80 3.08 16.01
CA LEU A 96 -2.01 1.64 16.05
C LEU A 96 -3.18 1.19 15.14
N PRO A 97 -4.37 1.81 15.21
CA PRO A 97 -5.45 1.48 14.27
C PRO A 97 -5.04 1.62 12.80
N ASN A 98 -4.24 2.64 12.47
CA ASN A 98 -3.80 2.86 11.09
C ASN A 98 -2.82 1.79 10.61
N ILE A 99 -1.79 1.45 11.39
CA ILE A 99 -0.83 0.39 11.02
C ILE A 99 -1.48 -1.01 11.05
N GLN A 100 -2.50 -1.24 11.89
CA GLN A 100 -3.31 -2.45 11.86
C GLN A 100 -4.09 -2.55 10.54
N ALA A 101 -4.72 -1.47 10.08
CA ALA A 101 -5.39 -1.45 8.79
C ALA A 101 -4.41 -1.76 7.63
N MET A 102 -3.18 -1.25 7.70
CA MET A 102 -2.15 -1.59 6.70
C MET A 102 -1.75 -3.07 6.76
N ARG A 103 -1.54 -3.66 7.95
CA ARG A 103 -1.25 -5.09 8.10
C ARG A 103 -2.40 -5.93 7.54
N ASP A 104 -3.63 -5.60 7.92
CA ASP A 104 -4.80 -6.37 7.53
C ASP A 104 -4.98 -6.33 6.01
N LEU A 105 -4.72 -5.19 5.38
CA LEU A 105 -4.65 -5.03 3.92
C LEU A 105 -3.60 -5.96 3.29
N VAL A 106 -2.37 -5.98 3.83
CA VAL A 106 -1.28 -6.87 3.37
C VAL A 106 -1.66 -8.34 3.46
N ILE A 107 -2.26 -8.77 4.57
CA ILE A 107 -2.60 -10.17 4.78
C ILE A 107 -3.79 -10.59 3.89
N SER A 108 -4.81 -9.73 3.79
CA SER A 108 -6.05 -10.05 3.09
C SER A 108 -5.98 -9.95 1.57
N HIS A 109 -5.04 -9.17 1.03
CA HIS A 109 -4.92 -8.90 -0.41
C HIS A 109 -3.52 -9.23 -0.95
N ALA A 110 -2.83 -10.20 -0.35
CA ALA A 110 -1.51 -10.64 -0.80
C ALA A 110 -1.51 -11.18 -2.25
N ASP A 111 -2.66 -11.66 -2.76
CA ASP A 111 -2.84 -12.09 -4.15
C ASP A 111 -2.73 -10.93 -5.17
N LEU A 112 -2.86 -9.70 -4.70
CA LEU A 112 -2.79 -8.48 -5.50
C LEU A 112 -1.39 -7.85 -5.54
N LEU A 113 -0.40 -8.45 -4.89
CA LEU A 113 0.99 -8.02 -5.00
C LEU A 113 1.45 -8.08 -6.47
N SER A 114 2.22 -7.06 -6.86
CA SER A 114 2.86 -7.03 -8.18
C SER A 114 4.08 -7.94 -8.22
N GLU A 115 4.75 -8.08 -7.08
CA GLU A 115 5.87 -8.98 -6.87
C GLU A 115 5.41 -10.44 -6.81
N PRO A 116 6.23 -11.39 -7.29
CA PRO A 116 5.90 -12.83 -7.24
C PRO A 116 5.97 -13.40 -5.81
N GLU A 117 6.65 -12.73 -4.90
CA GLU A 117 6.85 -13.13 -3.51
C GLU A 117 6.57 -11.96 -2.58
N MET A 118 6.24 -12.25 -1.32
CA MET A 118 5.97 -11.24 -0.30
C MET A 118 7.20 -10.36 -0.06
N PRO A 119 7.14 -9.03 -0.30
CA PRO A 119 8.23 -8.13 0.00
C PRO A 119 8.61 -8.14 1.49
N PRO A 120 9.92 -8.25 1.84
CA PRO A 120 10.36 -8.25 3.24
C PRO A 120 9.91 -7.02 4.05
N LEU A 121 9.76 -5.86 3.42
CA LEU A 121 9.28 -4.65 4.08
C LEU A 121 7.84 -4.80 4.61
N LEU A 122 6.99 -5.56 3.91
CA LEU A 122 5.61 -5.80 4.34
C LEU A 122 5.57 -6.80 5.50
N LEU A 123 6.49 -7.76 5.55
CA LEU A 123 6.69 -8.62 6.71
C LEU A 123 7.19 -7.82 7.92
N GLN A 124 8.10 -6.87 7.72
CA GLN A 124 8.56 -5.96 8.76
C GLN A 124 7.42 -5.09 9.31
N LEU A 125 6.55 -4.57 8.44
CA LEU A 125 5.31 -3.90 8.86
C LEU A 125 4.46 -4.81 9.76
N CYS A 126 4.20 -6.05 9.35
CA CYS A 126 3.41 -7.01 10.14
C CYS A 126 4.03 -7.28 11.51
N ALA A 127 5.36 -7.43 11.56
CA ALA A 127 6.11 -7.62 12.80
C ALA A 127 6.07 -6.38 13.70
N HIS A 128 6.17 -5.18 13.10
CA HIS A 128 6.03 -3.91 13.81
C HIS A 128 4.67 -3.78 14.51
N VAL A 129 3.58 -4.07 13.80
CA VAL A 129 2.22 -4.05 14.36
C VAL A 129 2.09 -5.05 15.51
N SER A 130 2.55 -6.28 15.32
CA SER A 130 2.50 -7.32 16.37
C SER A 130 3.29 -6.92 17.61
N GLY A 131 4.45 -6.28 17.43
CA GLY A 131 5.23 -5.71 18.53
C GLY A 131 4.48 -4.61 19.29
N TYR A 132 3.76 -3.74 18.58
CA TYR A 132 2.94 -2.71 19.21
C TYR A 132 1.72 -3.26 19.94
N GLU A 133 1.08 -4.30 19.42
CA GLU A 133 -0.06 -4.94 20.07
C GLU A 133 0.32 -5.50 21.46
N ILE A 134 1.53 -6.04 21.61
CA ILE A 134 2.06 -6.40 22.93
C ILE A 134 2.28 -5.16 23.79
N THR A 135 2.93 -4.11 23.26
CA THR A 135 3.17 -2.86 24.00
C THR A 135 1.87 -2.24 24.50
N THR A 136 0.82 -2.16 23.68
CA THR A 136 -0.48 -1.59 24.07
C THR A 136 -1.26 -2.51 25.00
N ALA A 137 -1.17 -3.83 24.84
CA ALA A 137 -1.72 -4.78 25.80
C ALA A 137 -1.09 -4.60 27.19
N ARG A 138 0.23 -4.37 27.28
CA ARG A 138 0.90 -4.06 28.55
C ARG A 138 0.38 -2.77 29.18
N TRP A 139 0.15 -1.72 28.40
CA TRP A 139 -0.45 -0.48 28.89
C TRP A 139 -1.83 -0.70 29.49
N ALA A 140 -2.66 -1.54 28.87
CA ALA A 140 -3.99 -1.88 29.38
C ALA A 140 -3.95 -2.58 30.75
N HIS A 141 -2.84 -3.23 31.09
CA HIS A 141 -2.59 -3.83 32.41
C HIS A 141 -1.86 -2.90 33.38
N GLY A 142 -1.67 -1.63 33.03
CA GLY A 142 -0.98 -0.62 33.84
C GLY A 142 0.55 -0.69 33.79
N HIS A 143 1.12 -1.54 32.93
CA HIS A 143 2.58 -1.62 32.75
C HIS A 143 3.02 -0.58 31.70
N LEU A 144 3.59 0.53 32.18
CA LEU A 144 3.95 1.71 31.36
C LEU A 144 5.47 1.88 31.20
N ASP A 145 6.24 0.81 31.30
CA ASP A 145 7.72 0.83 31.22
C ASP A 145 8.27 0.79 29.79
N GLN A 146 7.44 0.40 28.81
CA GLN A 146 7.81 0.37 27.39
C GLN A 146 6.81 1.17 26.57
N HIS A 147 7.31 1.97 25.62
CA HIS A 147 6.48 2.91 24.86
C HIS A 147 6.49 2.71 23.35
N LEU A 148 7.45 1.95 22.83
CA LEU A 148 7.65 1.74 21.40
C LEU A 148 7.46 0.26 21.05
N SER A 149 7.26 -0.04 19.77
CA SER A 149 7.36 -1.41 19.28
C SER A 149 8.81 -1.90 19.32
N VAL A 150 8.98 -3.21 19.56
CA VAL A 150 10.29 -3.89 19.54
C VAL A 150 10.88 -3.92 18.13
N VAL A 151 10.03 -3.84 17.10
CA VAL A 151 10.44 -3.80 15.69
C VAL A 151 10.20 -2.38 15.18
N SER A 152 11.17 -1.79 14.48
CA SER A 152 11.01 -0.44 13.91
C SER A 152 10.03 -0.42 12.74
N PHE A 153 9.23 0.64 12.66
CA PHE A 153 8.31 0.87 11.54
C PHE A 153 9.10 1.18 10.26
N PRO A 154 8.83 0.51 9.13
CA PRO A 154 9.52 0.76 7.87
C PRO A 154 8.96 2.00 7.13
N SER A 155 8.85 3.16 7.79
CA SER A 155 8.11 4.34 7.28
C SER A 155 8.50 4.76 5.86
N GLU A 156 9.77 5.11 5.66
CA GLU A 156 10.27 5.63 4.37
C GLU A 156 10.13 4.58 3.26
N ALA A 157 10.60 3.35 3.52
CA ALA A 157 10.54 2.26 2.56
C ALA A 157 9.09 1.91 2.18
N LEU A 158 8.18 1.90 3.15
CA LEU A 158 6.76 1.61 2.92
C LEU A 158 6.07 2.72 2.12
N ALA A 159 6.35 3.98 2.44
CA ALA A 159 5.80 5.13 1.70
C ALA A 159 6.29 5.13 0.23
N VAL A 160 7.58 4.87 0.02
CA VAL A 160 8.16 4.74 -1.33
C VAL A 160 7.52 3.59 -2.09
N TYR A 161 7.42 2.42 -1.47
CA TYR A 161 6.80 1.23 -2.06
C TYR A 161 5.35 1.48 -2.50
N ALA A 162 4.52 2.01 -1.60
CA ALA A 162 3.11 2.26 -1.87
C ALA A 162 2.91 3.30 -2.98
N ARG A 163 3.68 4.39 -2.94
CA ARG A 163 3.66 5.45 -3.96
C ARG A 163 4.09 4.94 -5.33
N GLN A 164 5.18 4.18 -5.40
CA GLN A 164 5.69 3.63 -6.65
C GLN A 164 4.70 2.64 -7.26
N GLY A 165 4.24 1.66 -6.48
CA GLY A 165 3.27 0.66 -6.94
C GLY A 165 1.97 1.29 -7.42
N PHE A 166 1.41 2.25 -6.67
CA PHE A 166 0.23 2.99 -7.09
C PHE A 166 0.46 3.75 -8.41
N SER A 167 1.58 4.47 -8.51
CA SER A 167 1.89 5.27 -9.70
C SER A 167 2.11 4.39 -10.93
N GLU A 168 2.82 3.28 -10.80
CA GLU A 168 3.05 2.31 -11.88
C GLU A 168 1.76 1.71 -12.39
N LEU A 169 0.89 1.25 -11.48
CA LEU A 169 -0.40 0.67 -11.85
C LEU A 169 -1.34 1.70 -12.47
N LYS A 170 -1.31 2.97 -12.04
CA LYS A 170 -2.06 4.06 -12.68
C LYS A 170 -1.59 4.30 -14.12
N ARG A 171 -0.28 4.26 -14.38
CA ARG A 171 0.28 4.37 -15.74
C ARG A 171 -0.13 3.18 -16.60
N GLU A 172 -0.08 1.97 -16.04
CA GLU A 172 -0.51 0.75 -16.73
C GLU A 172 -2.01 0.80 -17.06
N GLN A 173 -2.85 1.23 -16.13
CA GLN A 173 -4.28 1.43 -16.34
C GLN A 173 -4.54 2.40 -17.51
N ALA A 174 -3.88 3.56 -17.52
CA ALA A 174 -4.02 4.55 -18.59
C ALA A 174 -3.64 3.96 -19.97
N ARG A 175 -2.52 3.22 -20.02
CA ARG A 175 -2.08 2.50 -21.23
C ARG A 175 -3.12 1.48 -21.70
N LEU A 176 -3.67 0.68 -20.77
CA LEU A 176 -4.70 -0.31 -21.07
C LEU A 176 -6.04 0.31 -21.42
N LEU A 177 -6.32 1.56 -21.04
CA LEU A 177 -7.49 2.31 -21.50
C LEU A 177 -7.26 3.05 -22.83
N GLY A 178 -6.02 3.10 -23.31
CA GLY A 178 -5.67 3.84 -24.53
C GLY A 178 -5.63 5.35 -24.34
N GLN A 179 -5.53 5.83 -23.09
CA GLN A 179 -5.31 7.23 -22.80
C GLN A 179 -3.85 7.56 -23.07
N ARG A 180 -3.57 8.50 -24.00
CA ARG A 180 -2.25 9.11 -24.13
C ARG A 180 -2.00 9.91 -22.85
N GLN A 181 -0.86 9.67 -22.20
CA GLN A 181 -0.39 10.55 -21.15
C GLN A 181 -0.03 11.88 -21.79
N ASP A 182 -0.85 12.90 -21.58
CA ASP A 182 -0.42 14.27 -21.81
C ASP A 182 0.71 14.55 -20.80
N ALA A 183 1.90 14.76 -21.35
CA ALA A 183 3.12 15.13 -20.65
C ALA A 183 3.10 16.61 -20.27
#